data_AF-A0A7J7UZX4-F1
#
_entry.id   AF-A0A7J7UZX4-F1
#
_cell.length_a   1.000
_cell.length_b   1.000
_cell.length_c   1.000
_cell.angle_alpha   90.00
_cell.angle_beta   90.00
_cell.angle_gamma   90.00
#
_symmetry.space_group_name_H-M   'P 1'
#
loop_
_entity.id
_entity.type
_entity.pdbx_description
1 polymer ?
#
loop_
_entity_poly.entity_id
_entity_poly.type
_entity_poly.pdbx_seq_one_letter_code
_entity_poly.pdbx_strand_id
1 'polypeptide(L)'
;MKRTPTAEEREREAKKLRLFEELEDTWLPYLTPKDDEFYQQWQLKYPKLVLREAGAVPEELHRDVQAAFATLHQHGCLARDLVRIQGKDLLTPVARLLVGNPGCTYKYLSTRLFAAPWPARGSSVTYHAAEIAAACQTLLSLNGYLQLETAQAWEELVAKERANIDEVPVCIGPDFGLGIFDGPDEADIRSRSAYNVTLLNFMDPRKMPHLKEEPYFGMGKMAVSWHHDENLVDRSAVAVYSHSCEGPEEESEEDSPLEGRDPDTWHVGFKISWDIETPGLVIPLHQGDCYFMLDDLNATHQHCVLAGLPPRFSSTHRVAECSTGTLDYILQRCQLALQNVGDVTDSGGVALKSLEPAVLKQGEEIHNEVEFEWLRQFWFQGSRPRKCTDWWCEPMARLEEMWRRMEVATNGVLQEVRREGVPVGQRNAMVTAILASLTARQTLRREWHARCQSRAARSLPADQQPQCRPYWEKEDPSMPLPFDLTDVVSELRGLLLEPTP
;
A
#
# COMPACT_ATOMS: atom_id res chain seq x y z
N MET A 1 17.30 11.80 10.47
CA MET A 1 18.34 10.77 10.26
C MET A 1 17.99 10.01 9.00
N LYS A 2 18.94 9.80 8.07
CA LYS A 2 18.68 8.89 6.93
C LYS A 2 18.30 7.53 7.51
N ARG A 3 17.15 6.96 7.13
CA ARG A 3 16.75 5.61 7.54
C ARG A 3 17.91 4.68 7.20
N THR A 4 18.48 4.05 8.20
CA THR A 4 19.50 3.04 8.01
C THR A 4 18.83 1.86 7.29
N PRO A 5 19.25 1.52 6.05
CA PRO A 5 18.62 0.42 5.34
C PRO A 5 18.81 -0.86 6.15
N THR A 6 17.74 -1.67 6.22
CA THR A 6 17.75 -2.95 6.93
C THR A 6 18.80 -3.89 6.32
N ALA A 7 19.21 -4.93 7.05
CA ALA A 7 20.16 -5.91 6.52
C ALA A 7 19.65 -6.52 5.20
N GLU A 8 18.36 -6.83 5.13
CA GLU A 8 17.71 -7.28 3.90
C GLU A 8 17.72 -6.23 2.79
N GLU A 9 17.40 -4.96 3.06
CA GLU A 9 17.44 -3.89 2.05
C GLU A 9 18.85 -3.73 1.46
N ARG A 10 19.89 -3.84 2.29
CA ARG A 10 21.29 -3.80 1.83
C ARG A 10 21.66 -5.01 1.01
N GLU A 11 21.23 -6.21 1.42
CA GLU A 11 21.49 -7.44 0.66
C GLU A 11 20.79 -7.38 -0.71
N ARG A 12 19.55 -6.91 -0.75
CA ARG A 12 18.78 -6.67 -1.97
C ARG A 12 19.46 -5.65 -2.87
N GLU A 13 19.92 -4.54 -2.32
CA GLU A 13 20.65 -3.51 -3.08
C GLU A 13 22.00 -4.04 -3.61
N ALA A 14 22.72 -4.83 -2.81
CA ALA A 14 23.96 -5.48 -3.24
C ALA A 14 23.71 -6.49 -4.36
N LYS A 15 22.66 -7.32 -4.27
CA LYS A 15 22.26 -8.25 -5.34
C LYS A 15 21.89 -7.48 -6.61
N LYS A 16 21.12 -6.39 -6.48
CA LYS A 16 20.74 -5.53 -7.62
C LYS A 16 21.96 -4.88 -8.29
N LEU A 17 22.94 -4.42 -7.51
CA LEU A 17 24.17 -3.82 -8.04
C LEU A 17 25.00 -4.87 -8.78
N ARG A 18 25.17 -6.07 -8.22
CA ARG A 18 25.82 -7.20 -8.92
C ARG A 18 25.12 -7.53 -10.23
N LEU A 19 23.78 -7.54 -10.20
CA LEU A 19 22.95 -7.78 -11.39
C LEU A 19 23.25 -6.76 -12.51
N PHE A 20 23.41 -5.48 -12.16
CA PHE A 20 23.79 -4.44 -13.11
C PHE A 20 25.25 -4.53 -13.56
N GLU A 21 26.17 -4.93 -12.68
CA GLU A 21 27.58 -5.16 -13.02
C GLU A 21 27.73 -6.34 -14.00
N GLU A 22 26.94 -7.40 -13.83
CA GLU A 22 26.96 -8.58 -14.70
C GLU A 22 26.28 -8.34 -16.06
N LEU A 23 25.33 -7.39 -16.12
CA LEU A 23 24.62 -7.08 -17.36
C LEU A 23 25.40 -6.15 -18.31
N GLU A 24 26.30 -5.30 -17.80
CA GLU A 24 27.02 -4.26 -18.59
C GLU A 24 26.10 -3.57 -19.64
N ASP A 25 26.40 -3.71 -20.94
CA ASP A 25 25.62 -3.19 -22.09
C ASP A 25 24.72 -4.27 -22.74
N THR A 26 24.50 -5.40 -22.07
CA THR A 26 23.68 -6.53 -22.56
C THR A 26 22.34 -6.65 -21.83
N TRP A 27 21.39 -7.32 -22.47
CA TRP A 27 20.03 -7.52 -21.96
C TRP A 27 19.80 -9.00 -21.69
N LEU A 28 19.09 -9.30 -20.60
CA LEU A 28 18.55 -10.63 -20.34
C LEU A 28 17.45 -10.97 -21.35
N PRO A 29 17.31 -12.24 -21.77
CA PRO A 29 16.25 -12.64 -22.67
C PRO A 29 14.87 -12.50 -21.99
N TYR A 30 13.85 -12.18 -22.78
CA TYR A 30 12.46 -12.31 -22.36
C TYR A 30 11.64 -13.02 -23.44
N LEU A 31 10.53 -13.61 -23.04
CA LEU A 31 9.64 -14.34 -23.92
C LEU A 31 8.25 -13.69 -23.95
N THR A 32 7.62 -13.78 -25.11
CA THR A 32 6.27 -13.36 -25.46
C THR A 32 5.53 -14.54 -26.09
N PRO A 33 4.20 -14.48 -26.28
CA PRO A 33 3.47 -15.54 -26.99
C PRO A 33 3.96 -15.83 -28.43
N LYS A 34 4.80 -14.97 -29.02
CA LYS A 34 5.42 -15.21 -30.34
C LYS A 34 6.58 -16.22 -30.28
N ASP A 35 7.14 -16.46 -29.10
CA ASP A 35 8.30 -17.31 -28.89
C ASP A 35 7.87 -18.75 -28.58
N ASP A 36 8.43 -19.74 -29.29
CA ASP A 36 8.04 -21.16 -29.16
C ASP A 36 8.17 -21.70 -27.73
N GLU A 37 9.14 -21.20 -26.97
CA GLU A 37 9.44 -21.64 -25.59
C GLU A 37 8.53 -20.99 -24.54
N PHE A 38 7.73 -19.98 -24.90
CA PHE A 38 6.98 -19.15 -23.96
C PHE A 38 6.05 -19.94 -23.04
N TYR A 39 5.20 -20.81 -23.63
CA TYR A 39 4.22 -21.58 -22.85
C TYR A 39 4.88 -22.64 -21.97
N GLN A 40 5.99 -23.24 -22.43
CA GLN A 40 6.77 -24.17 -21.63
C GLN A 40 7.41 -23.45 -20.43
N GLN A 41 8.00 -22.27 -20.66
CA GLN A 41 8.61 -21.45 -19.62
C GLN A 41 7.56 -20.98 -18.60
N TRP A 42 6.40 -20.53 -19.06
CA TRP A 42 5.29 -20.17 -18.18
C TRP A 42 4.91 -21.35 -17.29
N GLN A 43 4.67 -22.52 -17.87
CA GLN A 43 4.29 -23.70 -17.10
C GLN A 43 5.34 -24.13 -16.06
N LEU A 44 6.63 -24.02 -16.37
CA LEU A 44 7.70 -24.51 -15.51
C LEU A 44 8.15 -23.50 -14.46
N LYS A 45 8.21 -22.22 -14.81
CA LYS A 45 8.81 -21.16 -13.98
C LYS A 45 7.81 -20.16 -13.43
N TYR A 46 6.65 -20.02 -14.07
CA TYR A 46 5.59 -19.09 -13.67
C TYR A 46 4.22 -19.77 -13.48
N PRO A 47 4.10 -21.00 -12.93
CA PRO A 47 2.85 -21.76 -12.92
C PRO A 47 1.73 -21.12 -12.08
N LYS A 48 2.08 -20.25 -11.13
CA LYS A 48 1.16 -19.53 -10.23
C LYS A 48 0.64 -18.22 -10.83
N LEU A 49 1.04 -17.91 -12.07
CA LEU A 49 0.49 -16.83 -12.87
C LEU A 49 -0.60 -17.39 -13.78
N VAL A 50 -1.80 -16.82 -13.69
CA VAL A 50 -2.95 -17.27 -14.49
C VAL A 50 -3.47 -16.10 -15.31
N LEU A 51 -3.75 -16.37 -16.59
CA LEU A 51 -4.44 -15.43 -17.49
C LEU A 51 -5.84 -15.98 -17.78
N ARG A 52 -6.83 -15.10 -17.72
CA ARG A 52 -8.20 -15.29 -18.21
C ARG A 52 -8.44 -14.20 -19.23
N GLU A 53 -8.45 -14.57 -20.50
CA GLU A 53 -8.72 -13.64 -21.59
C GLU A 53 -10.14 -13.07 -21.48
N ALA A 54 -10.40 -11.92 -22.11
CA ALA A 54 -11.67 -11.22 -22.06
C ALA A 54 -12.89 -12.12 -22.34
N GLY A 55 -12.76 -13.12 -23.22
CA GLY A 55 -13.85 -14.07 -23.54
C GLY A 55 -14.34 -14.91 -22.35
N ALA A 56 -13.58 -15.00 -21.26
CA ALA A 56 -14.01 -15.69 -20.02
C ALA A 56 -14.90 -14.82 -19.12
N VAL A 57 -14.91 -13.50 -19.33
CA VAL A 57 -15.64 -12.53 -18.51
C VAL A 57 -16.99 -12.21 -19.15
N PRO A 58 -18.09 -12.15 -18.39
CA PRO A 58 -19.39 -11.79 -18.95
C PRO A 58 -19.40 -10.41 -19.61
N GLU A 59 -19.97 -10.30 -20.81
CA GLU A 59 -20.03 -9.05 -21.59
C GLU A 59 -20.71 -7.90 -20.83
N GLU A 60 -21.75 -8.20 -20.07
CA GLU A 60 -22.41 -7.23 -19.19
C GLU A 60 -21.45 -6.67 -18.14
N LEU A 61 -20.63 -7.53 -17.53
CA LEU A 61 -19.65 -7.11 -16.53
C LEU A 61 -18.57 -6.23 -17.18
N HIS A 62 -18.12 -6.56 -18.40
CA HIS A 62 -17.22 -5.69 -19.16
C HIS A 62 -17.79 -4.29 -19.35
N ARG A 63 -19.00 -4.20 -19.91
CA ARG A 63 -19.67 -2.92 -20.18
C ARG A 63 -19.79 -2.09 -18.91
N ASP A 64 -20.25 -2.69 -17.82
CA ASP A 64 -20.50 -1.98 -16.57
C ASP A 64 -19.19 -1.49 -15.93
N VAL A 65 -18.14 -2.34 -15.89
CA VAL A 65 -16.83 -1.97 -15.32
C VAL A 65 -16.15 -0.89 -16.13
N GLN A 66 -16.20 -0.97 -17.46
CA GLN A 66 -15.61 0.03 -18.35
C GLN A 66 -16.33 1.39 -18.21
N ALA A 67 -17.66 1.39 -18.10
CA ALA A 67 -18.44 2.59 -17.80
C ALA A 67 -18.12 3.16 -16.42
N ALA A 68 -17.90 2.31 -15.41
CA ALA A 68 -17.49 2.74 -14.08
C ALA A 68 -16.10 3.43 -14.09
N PHE A 69 -15.12 2.90 -14.85
CA PHE A 69 -13.82 3.55 -15.03
C PHE A 69 -13.96 4.92 -15.67
N ALA A 70 -14.72 5.02 -16.77
CA ALA A 70 -14.96 6.29 -17.46
C ALA A 70 -15.62 7.31 -16.53
N THR A 71 -16.61 6.89 -15.75
CA THR A 71 -17.31 7.72 -14.76
C THR A 71 -16.35 8.26 -13.71
N LEU A 72 -15.57 7.39 -13.05
CA LEU A 72 -14.62 7.81 -12.02
C LEU A 72 -13.53 8.75 -12.57
N HIS A 73 -13.10 8.53 -13.81
CA HIS A 73 -12.17 9.43 -14.49
C HIS A 73 -12.80 10.79 -14.82
N GLN A 74 -14.04 10.81 -15.33
CA GLN A 74 -14.78 12.04 -15.64
C GLN A 74 -15.02 12.90 -14.39
N HIS A 75 -15.29 12.27 -13.24
CA HIS A 75 -15.43 12.95 -11.96
C HIS A 75 -14.09 13.34 -11.30
N GLY A 76 -12.95 13.04 -11.92
CA GLY A 76 -11.63 13.39 -11.40
C GLY A 76 -11.25 12.67 -10.11
N CYS A 77 -11.75 11.45 -9.92
CA CYS A 77 -11.55 10.65 -8.71
C CYS A 77 -10.14 10.06 -8.59
N LEU A 78 -9.43 9.89 -9.72
CA LEU A 78 -8.08 9.32 -9.75
C LEU A 78 -7.03 10.42 -9.68
N ALA A 79 -6.00 10.22 -8.87
CA ALA A 79 -4.90 11.17 -8.71
C ALA A 79 -3.54 10.47 -8.58
N ARG A 80 -2.48 11.16 -9.01
CA ARG A 80 -1.11 10.66 -8.82
C ARG A 80 -0.74 10.72 -7.35
N ASP A 81 -0.04 9.71 -6.85
CA ASP A 81 0.39 9.65 -5.47
C ASP A 81 1.77 10.29 -5.31
N LEU A 82 1.91 11.16 -4.31
CA LEU A 82 3.19 11.70 -3.88
C LEU A 82 3.84 10.73 -2.89
N VAL A 83 4.57 9.75 -3.42
CA VAL A 83 5.19 8.65 -2.66
C VAL A 83 6.62 8.98 -2.26
N ARG A 84 7.20 8.15 -1.37
CA ARG A 84 8.60 8.27 -0.96
C ARG A 84 9.36 6.99 -1.29
N ILE A 85 10.38 7.11 -2.14
CA ILE A 85 11.25 5.99 -2.55
C ILE A 85 12.69 6.39 -2.29
N GLN A 86 13.43 5.58 -1.52
CA GLN A 86 14.83 5.86 -1.15
C GLN A 86 15.05 7.29 -0.61
N GLY A 87 14.09 7.80 0.17
CA GLY A 87 14.14 9.14 0.76
C GLY A 87 13.84 10.30 -0.20
N LYS A 88 13.45 10.03 -1.45
CA LYS A 88 13.03 11.05 -2.43
C LYS A 88 11.51 11.05 -2.58
N ASP A 89 10.93 12.25 -2.58
CA ASP A 89 9.51 12.46 -2.86
C ASP A 89 9.27 12.49 -4.37
N LEU A 90 8.41 11.60 -4.86
CA LEU A 90 8.17 11.35 -6.28
C LEU A 90 6.67 11.24 -6.55
N LEU A 91 6.21 11.79 -7.67
CA LEU A 91 4.86 11.54 -8.15
C LEU A 91 4.83 10.28 -9.01
N THR A 92 3.92 9.36 -8.72
CA THR A 92 3.70 8.16 -9.53
C THR A 92 3.32 8.56 -10.96
N PRO A 93 3.78 7.87 -12.02
CA PRO A 93 3.28 8.11 -13.38
C PRO A 93 1.79 7.81 -13.51
N VAL A 94 1.34 6.78 -12.77
CA VAL A 94 -0.03 6.30 -12.73
C VAL A 94 -0.89 7.11 -11.76
N ALA A 95 -2.09 7.48 -12.17
CA ALA A 95 -3.14 8.03 -11.30
C ALA A 95 -3.96 6.91 -10.68
N ARG A 96 -4.33 7.04 -9.41
CA ARG A 96 -4.93 5.96 -8.62
C ARG A 96 -6.13 6.40 -7.79
N LEU A 97 -6.97 5.42 -7.48
CA LEU A 97 -8.05 5.50 -6.50
C LEU A 97 -8.12 4.16 -5.75
N LEU A 98 -8.17 4.19 -4.42
CA LEU A 98 -8.46 3.00 -3.62
C LEU A 98 -9.97 2.90 -3.40
N VAL A 99 -10.57 1.78 -3.77
CA VAL A 99 -11.98 1.45 -3.49
C VAL A 99 -12.00 0.18 -2.65
N GLY A 100 -12.90 0.04 -1.69
CA GLY A 100 -12.91 -1.18 -0.86
C GLY A 100 -13.86 -1.15 0.30
N ASN A 101 -13.62 -2.03 1.27
CA ASN A 101 -14.41 -2.12 2.48
C ASN A 101 -14.39 -0.80 3.27
N PRO A 102 -15.53 -0.37 3.84
CA PRO A 102 -15.58 0.79 4.73
C PRO A 102 -14.55 0.71 5.86
N GLY A 103 -13.84 1.82 6.09
CA GLY A 103 -12.82 1.91 7.11
C GLY A 103 -11.50 1.21 6.80
N CYS A 104 -11.36 0.54 5.65
CA CYS A 104 -10.10 -0.10 5.26
C CYS A 104 -9.13 0.89 4.59
N THR A 105 -7.85 0.62 4.78
CA THR A 105 -6.75 1.37 4.17
C THR A 105 -5.75 0.41 3.53
N TYR A 106 -4.99 0.88 2.56
CA TYR A 106 -3.90 0.13 1.93
C TYR A 106 -2.65 0.99 1.89
N LYS A 107 -1.54 0.47 2.42
CA LYS A 107 -0.29 1.23 2.57
C LYS A 107 0.77 0.68 1.63
N TYR A 108 1.32 1.54 0.79
CA TYR A 108 2.43 1.21 -0.10
C TYR A 108 3.39 2.41 -0.22
N LEU A 109 4.70 2.17 -0.36
CA LEU A 109 5.71 3.22 -0.52
C LEU A 109 5.59 4.35 0.51
N SER A 110 5.37 3.96 1.78
CA SER A 110 5.16 4.86 2.93
C SER A 110 3.97 5.82 2.80
N THR A 111 2.97 5.47 1.98
CA THR A 111 1.75 6.25 1.75
C THR A 111 0.53 5.36 2.02
N ARG A 112 -0.30 5.75 2.98
CA ARG A 112 -1.54 5.04 3.32
C ARG A 112 -2.69 5.62 2.50
N LEU A 113 -3.23 4.85 1.58
CA LEU A 113 -4.44 5.18 0.84
C LEU A 113 -5.67 4.80 1.67
N PHE A 114 -6.70 5.64 1.59
CA PHE A 114 -7.97 5.48 2.31
C PHE A 114 -9.05 5.08 1.31
N ALA A 115 -9.76 3.99 1.58
CA ALA A 115 -10.72 3.46 0.61
C ALA A 115 -11.89 4.42 0.45
N ALA A 116 -12.24 4.77 -0.79
CA ALA A 116 -13.60 5.17 -1.12
C ALA A 116 -14.47 3.91 -0.93
N PRO A 117 -15.38 3.89 0.06
CA PRO A 117 -16.05 2.66 0.39
C PRO A 117 -16.98 2.24 -0.74
N TRP A 118 -17.01 0.94 -1.03
CA TRP A 118 -18.10 0.34 -1.80
C TRP A 118 -19.29 0.03 -0.89
N PRO A 119 -20.51 -0.17 -1.42
CA PRO A 119 -21.71 -0.43 -0.61
C PRO A 119 -21.74 -1.88 -0.08
N ALA A 120 -20.86 -2.20 0.87
CA ALA A 120 -20.88 -3.48 1.58
C ALA A 120 -22.15 -3.62 2.43
N ARG A 121 -22.63 -4.87 2.63
CA ARG A 121 -23.84 -5.12 3.44
C ARG A 121 -23.71 -4.50 4.84
N GLY A 122 -24.77 -3.81 5.27
CA GLY A 122 -24.82 -3.18 6.60
C GLY A 122 -24.09 -1.83 6.69
N SER A 123 -23.56 -1.31 5.60
CA SER A 123 -22.89 0.01 5.56
C SER A 123 -23.72 1.02 4.79
N SER A 124 -23.91 2.21 5.37
CA SER A 124 -24.47 3.38 4.68
C SER A 124 -23.33 4.29 4.26
N VAL A 125 -23.25 4.63 2.97
CA VAL A 125 -22.21 5.49 2.42
C VAL A 125 -22.87 6.65 1.68
N THR A 126 -22.45 7.86 2.02
CA THR A 126 -22.81 9.07 1.27
C THR A 126 -21.76 9.33 0.20
N TYR A 127 -22.19 9.48 -1.05
CA TYR A 127 -21.32 9.84 -2.17
C TYR A 127 -21.70 11.22 -2.68
N HIS A 128 -20.76 11.92 -3.34
CA HIS A 128 -21.04 13.23 -3.91
C HIS A 128 -21.93 13.18 -5.16
N ALA A 129 -21.98 12.03 -5.83
CA ALA A 129 -22.78 11.80 -7.02
C ALA A 129 -23.30 10.35 -7.04
N ALA A 130 -24.49 10.14 -7.58
CA ALA A 130 -25.11 8.81 -7.68
C ALA A 130 -24.31 7.90 -8.63
N GLU A 131 -23.70 8.48 -9.66
CA GLU A 131 -22.86 7.82 -10.64
C GLU A 131 -21.58 7.26 -10.00
N ILE A 132 -20.99 7.97 -9.03
CA ILE A 132 -19.84 7.47 -8.27
C ILE A 132 -20.26 6.30 -7.38
N ALA A 133 -21.43 6.37 -6.74
CA ALA A 133 -21.97 5.27 -5.95
C ALA A 133 -22.18 4.00 -6.81
N ALA A 134 -22.74 4.18 -8.01
CA ALA A 134 -22.93 3.10 -8.98
C ALA A 134 -21.58 2.51 -9.43
N ALA A 135 -20.58 3.35 -9.71
CA ALA A 135 -19.24 2.88 -10.06
C ALA A 135 -18.59 2.05 -8.94
N CYS A 136 -18.70 2.48 -7.68
CA CYS A 136 -18.22 1.70 -6.53
C CYS A 136 -18.99 0.38 -6.35
N GLN A 137 -20.31 0.37 -6.62
CA GLN A 137 -21.12 -0.86 -6.62
C GLN A 137 -20.66 -1.83 -7.71
N THR A 138 -20.37 -1.35 -8.92
CA THR A 138 -19.84 -2.18 -10.01
C THR A 138 -18.48 -2.78 -9.66
N LEU A 139 -17.60 -2.01 -9.01
CA LEU A 139 -16.29 -2.52 -8.56
C LEU A 139 -16.43 -3.60 -7.48
N LEU A 140 -17.46 -3.52 -6.62
CA LEU A 140 -17.81 -4.60 -5.69
C LEU A 140 -18.32 -5.85 -6.42
N SER A 141 -19.12 -5.69 -7.48
CA SER A 141 -19.55 -6.81 -8.32
C SER A 141 -18.37 -7.49 -9.02
N LEU A 142 -17.45 -6.70 -9.59
CA LEU A 142 -16.19 -7.20 -10.15
C LEU A 142 -15.35 -7.94 -9.10
N ASN A 143 -15.27 -7.40 -7.88
CA ASN A 143 -14.56 -8.04 -6.77
C ASN A 143 -15.13 -9.44 -6.46
N GLY A 144 -16.46 -9.58 -6.44
CA GLY A 144 -17.12 -10.87 -6.23
C GLY A 144 -16.85 -11.87 -7.36
N TYR A 145 -16.88 -11.41 -8.61
CA TYR A 145 -16.54 -12.25 -9.76
C TYR A 145 -15.08 -12.72 -9.71
N LEU A 146 -14.13 -11.80 -9.53
CA LEU A 146 -12.71 -12.15 -9.47
C LEU A 146 -12.36 -13.03 -8.27
N GLN A 147 -13.06 -12.89 -7.14
CA GLN A 147 -12.91 -13.79 -6.00
C GLN A 147 -13.29 -15.23 -6.38
N LEU A 148 -14.40 -15.43 -7.11
CA LEU A 148 -14.83 -16.75 -7.58
C LEU A 148 -13.81 -17.34 -8.57
N GLU A 149 -13.37 -16.57 -9.56
CA GLU A 149 -12.34 -16.99 -10.53
C GLU A 149 -11.02 -17.35 -9.84
N THR A 150 -10.64 -16.61 -8.80
CA THR A 150 -9.42 -16.89 -8.02
C THR A 150 -9.54 -18.23 -7.31
N ALA A 151 -10.69 -18.51 -6.68
CA ALA A 151 -10.91 -19.78 -6.00
C ALA A 151 -10.82 -20.95 -6.99
N GLN A 152 -11.46 -20.83 -8.16
CA GLN A 152 -11.39 -21.84 -9.21
C GLN A 152 -9.95 -22.04 -9.71
N ALA A 153 -9.23 -20.96 -10.02
CA ALA A 153 -7.83 -21.05 -10.47
C ALA A 153 -6.91 -21.72 -9.43
N TRP A 154 -7.23 -21.55 -8.14
CA TRP A 154 -6.52 -22.22 -7.06
C TRP A 154 -6.81 -23.72 -6.99
N GLU A 155 -8.06 -24.12 -7.16
CA GLU A 155 -8.46 -25.53 -7.24
C GLU A 155 -7.76 -26.22 -8.43
N GLU A 156 -7.70 -25.56 -9.58
CA GLU A 156 -6.97 -26.02 -10.77
C GLU A 156 -5.47 -26.18 -10.49
N LEU A 157 -4.85 -25.22 -9.81
CA LEU A 157 -3.44 -25.27 -9.42
C LEU A 157 -3.15 -26.45 -8.49
N VAL A 158 -3.97 -26.64 -7.44
CA VAL A 158 -3.82 -27.74 -6.48
C VAL A 158 -4.03 -29.09 -7.16
N ALA A 159 -5.00 -29.21 -8.06
CA ALA A 159 -5.22 -30.43 -8.83
C ALA A 159 -3.99 -30.79 -9.70
N LYS A 160 -3.37 -29.78 -10.33
CA LYS A 160 -2.17 -29.94 -11.14
C LYS A 160 -0.95 -30.35 -10.31
N GLU A 161 -0.77 -29.73 -9.13
CA GLU A 161 0.32 -30.10 -8.21
C GLU A 161 0.18 -31.54 -7.71
N ARG A 162 -1.04 -32.01 -7.41
CA ARG A 162 -1.30 -33.40 -7.04
C ARG A 162 -0.98 -34.38 -8.15
N ALA A 163 -1.42 -34.11 -9.38
CA ALA A 163 -1.15 -34.97 -10.53
C ALA A 163 0.36 -35.13 -10.81
N ASN A 164 1.15 -34.05 -10.65
CA ASN A 164 2.59 -34.10 -10.82
C ASN A 164 3.32 -34.96 -9.76
N ILE A 165 2.76 -35.07 -8.54
CA ILE A 165 3.33 -35.93 -7.49
C ILE A 165 3.09 -37.41 -7.82
N ASP A 166 1.90 -37.74 -8.33
CA ASP A 166 1.51 -39.12 -8.67
C ASP A 166 2.27 -39.66 -9.91
N GLU A 167 2.80 -38.80 -10.78
CA GLU A 167 3.60 -39.19 -11.96
C GLU A 167 5.08 -39.51 -11.66
N VAL A 168 5.61 -39.18 -10.47
CA VAL A 168 6.99 -39.53 -10.09
C VAL A 168 7.01 -40.97 -9.57
N PRO A 169 7.70 -41.94 -10.24
CA PRO A 169 7.77 -43.30 -9.74
C PRO A 169 8.47 -43.31 -8.38
N VAL A 170 7.75 -43.74 -7.35
CA VAL A 170 8.27 -43.87 -5.99
C VAL A 170 9.34 -44.98 -5.97
N CYS A 171 10.60 -44.63 -6.20
CA CYS A 171 11.72 -45.49 -5.82
C CYS A 171 11.89 -45.39 -4.29
N ILE A 172 11.12 -46.19 -3.54
CA ILE A 172 11.19 -46.26 -2.08
C ILE A 172 12.54 -46.85 -1.65
N GLY A 173 13.41 -46.01 -1.10
CA GLY A 173 14.38 -46.41 -0.08
C GLY A 173 13.82 -46.07 1.32
N PRO A 174 14.10 -46.85 2.39
CA PRO A 174 13.25 -46.87 3.59
C PRO A 174 13.37 -45.68 4.58
N ASP A 175 14.07 -44.59 4.27
CA ASP A 175 14.52 -43.64 5.31
C ASP A 175 14.24 -42.14 5.07
N PHE A 176 13.27 -41.77 4.22
CA PHE A 176 12.82 -40.37 4.14
C PHE A 176 11.36 -40.23 4.57
N GLY A 177 11.15 -39.49 5.66
CA GLY A 177 9.82 -39.16 6.17
C GLY A 177 8.99 -38.46 5.11
N LEU A 178 7.92 -39.14 4.68
CA LEU A 178 6.85 -38.58 3.86
C LEU A 178 6.22 -37.41 4.63
N GLY A 179 6.62 -36.18 4.30
CA GLY A 179 5.80 -35.01 4.58
C GLY A 179 4.52 -35.13 3.76
N ILE A 180 3.40 -35.41 4.42
CA ILE A 180 2.07 -35.33 3.82
C ILE A 180 1.92 -33.90 3.30
N PHE A 181 1.74 -33.75 1.98
CA PHE A 181 1.38 -32.47 1.39
C PHE A 181 -0.06 -32.13 1.82
N ASP A 182 -0.20 -31.47 2.96
CA ASP A 182 -1.44 -30.77 3.30
C ASP A 182 -1.47 -29.48 2.47
N GLY A 183 -2.00 -29.60 1.25
CA GLY A 183 -2.37 -28.44 0.45
C GLY A 183 -3.31 -27.51 1.25
N PRO A 184 -3.45 -26.24 0.84
CA PRO A 184 -4.27 -25.29 1.58
C PRO A 184 -5.71 -25.80 1.71
N ASP A 185 -6.24 -25.80 2.93
CA ASP A 185 -7.64 -26.14 3.22
C ASP A 185 -8.58 -25.11 2.54
N GLU A 186 -9.83 -25.48 2.27
CA GLU A 186 -10.82 -24.60 1.61
C GLU A 186 -10.96 -23.25 2.34
N ALA A 187 -10.87 -23.26 3.67
CA ALA A 187 -10.92 -22.05 4.49
C ALA A 187 -9.73 -21.11 4.22
N ASP A 188 -8.55 -21.67 3.97
CA ASP A 188 -7.33 -20.93 3.65
C ASP A 188 -7.45 -20.28 2.26
N ILE A 189 -7.91 -21.02 1.25
CA ILE A 189 -8.18 -20.49 -0.11
C ILE A 189 -9.19 -19.35 -0.07
N ARG A 190 -10.29 -19.50 0.69
CA ARG A 190 -11.30 -18.45 0.84
C ARG A 190 -10.71 -17.20 1.49
N SER A 191 -9.83 -17.36 2.48
CA SER A 191 -9.19 -16.22 3.15
C SER A 191 -8.19 -15.50 2.23
N ARG A 192 -7.42 -16.25 1.44
CA ARG A 192 -6.40 -15.73 0.50
C ARG A 192 -7.00 -15.09 -0.75
N SER A 193 -8.27 -15.33 -1.02
CA SER A 193 -9.05 -14.70 -2.11
C SER A 193 -10.09 -13.68 -1.61
N ALA A 194 -10.16 -13.41 -0.29
CA ALA A 194 -11.10 -12.47 0.31
C ALA A 194 -10.70 -11.01 0.08
N TYR A 195 -10.74 -10.58 -1.18
CA TYR A 195 -10.36 -9.24 -1.58
C TYR A 195 -11.18 -8.18 -0.83
N ASN A 196 -10.47 -7.34 -0.07
CA ASN A 196 -11.07 -6.31 0.78
C ASN A 196 -10.90 -4.89 0.20
N VAL A 197 -10.05 -4.74 -0.82
CA VAL A 197 -9.85 -3.50 -1.58
C VAL A 197 -9.50 -3.80 -3.04
N THR A 198 -9.72 -2.82 -3.90
CA THR A 198 -9.08 -2.71 -5.21
C THR A 198 -8.37 -1.36 -5.35
N LEU A 199 -7.14 -1.40 -5.87
CA LEU A 199 -6.41 -0.22 -6.27
C LEU A 199 -6.58 -0.02 -7.77
N LEU A 200 -7.37 0.99 -8.14
CA LEU A 200 -7.56 1.39 -9.52
C LEU A 200 -6.34 2.16 -10.01
N ASN A 201 -5.98 1.93 -11.26
CA ASN A 201 -4.88 2.60 -11.95
C ASN A 201 -5.39 3.17 -13.27
N PHE A 202 -4.92 4.37 -13.62
CA PHE A 202 -5.09 4.97 -14.93
C PHE A 202 -3.81 5.66 -15.38
N MET A 203 -3.47 5.51 -16.67
CA MET A 203 -2.42 6.29 -17.30
C MET A 203 -2.74 6.51 -18.77
N ASP A 204 -2.52 7.73 -19.26
CA ASP A 204 -2.48 8.09 -20.68
C ASP A 204 -1.00 8.27 -21.07
N PRO A 205 -0.37 7.29 -21.77
CA PRO A 205 1.04 7.34 -22.13
C PRO A 205 1.41 8.62 -22.90
N ARG A 206 0.50 9.15 -23.73
CA ARG A 206 0.69 10.38 -24.52
C ARG A 206 0.82 11.63 -23.65
N LYS A 207 0.26 11.60 -22.45
CA LYS A 207 0.37 12.67 -21.44
C LYS A 207 1.51 12.43 -20.44
N MET A 208 2.28 11.35 -20.62
CA MET A 208 3.37 10.92 -19.74
C MET A 208 4.68 10.74 -20.54
N PRO A 209 5.35 11.83 -20.95
CA PRO A 209 6.49 11.76 -21.87
C PRO A 209 7.77 11.16 -21.29
N HIS A 210 7.84 10.90 -19.97
CA HIS A 210 9.06 10.50 -19.27
C HIS A 210 8.92 9.19 -18.51
N LEU A 211 8.42 8.15 -19.19
CA LEU A 211 8.45 6.79 -18.67
C LEU A 211 9.89 6.26 -18.68
N LYS A 212 10.22 5.46 -17.67
CA LYS A 212 11.54 4.81 -17.59
C LYS A 212 11.55 3.59 -18.50
N GLU A 213 12.68 3.35 -19.15
CA GLU A 213 12.92 2.06 -19.80
C GLU A 213 13.09 0.97 -18.75
N GLU A 214 12.57 -0.22 -19.05
CA GLU A 214 12.83 -1.44 -18.32
C GLU A 214 14.35 -1.70 -18.32
N PRO A 215 14.98 -2.00 -17.16
CA PRO A 215 16.43 -1.93 -17.04
C PRO A 215 17.20 -3.25 -17.25
N TYR A 216 16.54 -4.40 -17.42
CA TYR A 216 17.23 -5.70 -17.41
C TYR A 216 17.05 -6.53 -18.68
N PHE A 217 15.87 -6.52 -19.28
CA PHE A 217 15.46 -7.44 -20.35
C PHE A 217 15.20 -6.76 -21.70
N GLY A 218 14.98 -5.44 -21.72
CA GLY A 218 14.76 -4.71 -22.97
C GLY A 218 13.28 -4.66 -23.31
N MET A 219 12.43 -4.77 -22.29
CA MET A 219 10.97 -4.80 -22.46
C MET A 219 10.37 -3.42 -22.78
N GLY A 220 11.19 -2.37 -22.82
CA GLY A 220 10.76 -1.00 -23.15
C GLY A 220 10.13 -0.24 -21.99
N LYS A 221 9.28 0.74 -22.28
CA LYS A 221 8.78 1.72 -21.30
C LYS A 221 7.89 1.10 -20.22
N MET A 222 8.19 1.41 -18.96
CA MET A 222 7.42 0.98 -17.79
C MET A 222 6.48 2.08 -17.29
N ALA A 223 5.19 1.76 -17.19
CA ALA A 223 4.20 2.53 -16.41
C ALA A 223 4.43 2.37 -14.90
N VAL A 224 4.79 1.14 -14.49
CA VAL A 224 5.14 0.78 -13.11
C VAL A 224 6.38 -0.09 -13.15
N SER A 225 7.43 0.31 -12.44
CA SER A 225 8.70 -0.42 -12.39
C SER A 225 8.58 -1.76 -11.66
N TRP A 226 9.60 -2.62 -11.80
CA TRP A 226 9.72 -3.87 -11.04
C TRP A 226 9.49 -3.69 -9.55
N HIS A 227 8.53 -4.42 -9.00
CA HIS A 227 8.18 -4.38 -7.60
C HIS A 227 7.52 -5.69 -7.14
N HIS A 228 7.41 -5.81 -5.82
CA HIS A 228 6.46 -6.69 -5.15
C HIS A 228 5.32 -5.81 -4.64
N ASP A 229 4.10 -6.32 -4.66
CA ASP A 229 3.00 -5.67 -3.96
C ASP A 229 3.26 -5.70 -2.45
N GLU A 230 3.19 -4.53 -1.81
CA GLU A 230 3.38 -4.36 -0.37
C GLU A 230 2.06 -4.59 0.39
N ASN A 231 2.14 -4.82 1.70
CA ASN A 231 0.98 -4.82 2.60
C ASN A 231 -0.17 -5.75 2.16
N LEU A 232 0.20 -6.96 1.73
CA LEU A 232 -0.74 -8.04 1.44
C LEU A 232 -0.70 -9.07 2.57
N VAL A 233 -1.83 -9.73 2.80
CA VAL A 233 -1.86 -10.94 3.65
C VAL A 233 -0.91 -11.98 3.04
N ASP A 234 -0.19 -12.72 3.89
CA ASP A 234 0.78 -13.70 3.42
C ASP A 234 0.12 -14.71 2.46
N ARG A 235 0.79 -14.94 1.33
CA ARG A 235 0.32 -15.80 0.23
C ARG A 235 -1.07 -15.47 -0.32
N SER A 236 -1.62 -14.29 -0.05
CA SER A 236 -2.91 -13.90 -0.63
C SER A 236 -2.77 -13.65 -2.13
N ALA A 237 -3.83 -13.96 -2.87
CA ALA A 237 -3.88 -13.69 -4.29
C ALA A 237 -3.95 -12.20 -4.60
N VAL A 238 -3.65 -11.86 -5.85
CA VAL A 238 -4.00 -10.57 -6.47
C VAL A 238 -4.67 -10.86 -7.81
N ALA A 239 -5.84 -10.28 -8.04
CA ALA A 239 -6.56 -10.37 -9.31
C ALA A 239 -6.61 -9.02 -9.99
N VAL A 240 -6.35 -8.97 -11.29
CA VAL A 240 -6.26 -7.72 -12.04
C VAL A 240 -7.12 -7.78 -13.28
N TYR A 241 -8.13 -6.91 -13.35
CA TYR A 241 -8.88 -6.63 -14.58
C TYR A 241 -8.17 -5.51 -15.35
N SER A 242 -7.82 -5.75 -16.61
CA SER A 242 -7.13 -4.81 -17.49
C SER A 242 -8.09 -4.22 -18.53
N HIS A 243 -8.07 -2.91 -18.72
CA HIS A 243 -8.85 -2.24 -19.76
C HIS A 243 -8.01 -1.22 -20.50
N SER A 244 -7.41 -1.64 -21.61
CA SER A 244 -6.84 -0.74 -22.61
C SER A 244 -7.99 -0.05 -23.34
N CYS A 245 -7.96 1.28 -23.42
CA CYS A 245 -8.93 2.04 -24.20
C CYS A 245 -8.62 1.86 -25.69
N GLU A 246 -9.63 1.96 -26.55
CA GLU A 246 -9.41 1.97 -28.00
C GLU A 246 -8.53 3.17 -28.38
N GLY A 247 -7.51 2.92 -29.21
CA GLY A 247 -6.71 3.96 -29.86
C GLY A 247 -7.48 4.59 -31.03
N PRO A 248 -6.97 5.66 -31.65
CA PRO A 248 -7.43 6.00 -32.99
C PRO A 248 -7.23 4.79 -33.91
N GLU A 249 -8.20 4.51 -34.79
CA GLU A 249 -8.05 3.57 -35.90
C GLU A 249 -6.98 4.09 -36.85
N GLU A 250 -5.71 3.92 -36.50
CA GLU A 250 -4.64 3.92 -37.48
C GLU A 250 -4.50 2.46 -37.91
N GLU A 251 -4.86 2.19 -39.17
CA GLU A 251 -4.54 0.92 -39.83
C GLU A 251 -3.05 0.68 -39.61
N SER A 252 -2.70 -0.34 -38.84
CA SER A 252 -1.31 -0.76 -38.73
C SER A 252 -0.88 -1.19 -40.12
N GLU A 253 0.07 -0.45 -40.69
CA GLU A 253 0.81 -0.91 -41.85
C GLU A 253 1.48 -2.23 -41.45
N GLU A 254 1.00 -3.32 -42.07
CA GLU A 254 1.57 -4.66 -42.23
C GLU A 254 2.55 -5.18 -41.15
N ASP A 255 2.26 -6.39 -40.67
CA ASP A 255 3.14 -7.42 -40.07
C ASP A 255 4.65 -7.26 -40.38
N SER A 256 5.29 -6.25 -39.83
CA SER A 256 6.73 -6.27 -39.66
C SER A 256 6.99 -7.24 -38.50
N PRO A 257 7.87 -8.25 -38.66
CA PRO A 257 8.25 -9.12 -37.56
C PRO A 257 9.04 -8.30 -36.55
N LEU A 258 8.34 -7.54 -35.71
CA LEU A 258 8.93 -6.83 -34.58
C LEU A 258 9.52 -7.89 -33.65
N GLU A 259 10.83 -7.82 -33.47
CA GLU A 259 11.56 -8.66 -32.53
C GLU A 259 11.08 -8.33 -31.11
N GLY A 260 10.55 -9.35 -30.41
CA GLY A 260 10.02 -9.20 -29.07
C GLY A 260 8.60 -8.64 -28.97
N ARG A 261 8.32 -7.94 -27.86
CA ARG A 261 6.95 -7.51 -27.49
C ARG A 261 6.48 -6.34 -28.34
N ASP A 262 5.17 -6.28 -28.57
CA ASP A 262 4.55 -5.15 -29.27
C ASP A 262 4.65 -3.86 -28.42
N PRO A 263 5.33 -2.79 -28.89
CA PRO A 263 5.45 -1.54 -28.17
C PRO A 263 4.11 -0.86 -27.89
N ASP A 264 3.09 -1.12 -28.72
CA ASP A 264 1.82 -0.41 -28.72
C ASP A 264 0.77 -1.07 -27.84
N THR A 265 0.94 -2.36 -27.58
CA THR A 265 0.12 -3.14 -26.66
C THR A 265 0.61 -3.02 -25.21
N TRP A 266 -0.32 -2.96 -24.27
CA TRP A 266 -0.02 -2.99 -22.83
C TRP A 266 0.35 -4.40 -22.41
N HIS A 267 1.33 -4.53 -21.52
CA HIS A 267 1.74 -5.83 -21.02
C HIS A 267 1.96 -5.81 -19.50
N VAL A 268 1.89 -6.99 -18.89
CA VAL A 268 2.48 -7.24 -17.56
C VAL A 268 3.75 -8.07 -17.74
N GLY A 269 4.84 -7.61 -17.13
CA GLY A 269 6.12 -8.31 -17.13
C GLY A 269 6.34 -9.04 -15.82
N PHE A 270 6.91 -10.25 -15.87
CA PHE A 270 7.27 -11.05 -14.68
C PHE A 270 8.72 -11.53 -14.74
N LYS A 271 9.40 -11.49 -13.61
CA LYS A 271 10.75 -12.04 -13.41
C LYS A 271 10.85 -12.76 -12.07
N ILE A 272 11.67 -13.79 -11.99
CA ILE A 272 12.06 -14.35 -10.70
C ILE A 272 12.89 -13.31 -9.94
N SER A 273 12.66 -13.20 -8.64
CA SER A 273 13.39 -12.24 -7.80
C SER A 273 14.85 -12.63 -7.70
N TRP A 274 15.75 -11.67 -7.92
CA TRP A 274 17.21 -11.87 -7.86
C TRP A 274 17.82 -12.84 -8.88
N ASP A 275 17.00 -13.36 -9.79
CA ASP A 275 17.44 -14.24 -10.88
C ASP A 275 17.84 -13.41 -12.10
N ILE A 276 18.90 -13.86 -12.76
CA ILE A 276 19.52 -13.29 -13.96
C ILE A 276 19.62 -14.31 -15.10
N GLU A 277 19.27 -15.56 -14.87
CA GLU A 277 19.41 -16.63 -15.87
C GLU A 277 18.07 -16.88 -16.55
N THR A 278 17.00 -16.91 -15.76
CA THR A 278 15.67 -17.23 -16.26
C THR A 278 15.11 -16.09 -17.13
N PRO A 279 14.74 -16.35 -18.40
CA PRO A 279 14.09 -15.35 -19.22
C PRO A 279 12.82 -14.80 -18.58
N GLY A 280 12.64 -13.47 -18.61
CA GLY A 280 11.41 -12.83 -18.14
C GLY A 280 10.22 -13.16 -19.03
N LEU A 281 8.99 -13.09 -18.50
CA LEU A 281 7.77 -13.20 -19.31
C LEU A 281 7.14 -11.84 -19.53
N VAL A 282 6.64 -11.63 -20.75
CA VAL A 282 5.89 -10.44 -21.14
C VAL A 282 4.55 -10.88 -21.70
N ILE A 283 3.48 -10.65 -20.94
CA ILE A 283 2.12 -11.11 -21.29
C ILE A 283 1.32 -9.93 -21.84
N PRO A 284 0.82 -10.00 -23.09
CA PRO A 284 -0.03 -8.97 -23.66
C PRO A 284 -1.36 -8.88 -22.90
N LEU A 285 -1.84 -7.65 -22.70
CA LEU A 285 -3.08 -7.34 -22.01
C LEU A 285 -3.98 -6.53 -22.94
N HIS A 286 -4.93 -7.22 -23.55
CA HIS A 286 -5.98 -6.61 -24.36
C HIS A 286 -7.12 -6.08 -23.49
N GLN A 287 -8.11 -5.50 -24.15
CA GLN A 287 -9.28 -4.94 -23.49
C GLN A 287 -10.10 -6.04 -22.79
N GLY A 288 -10.16 -5.99 -21.46
CA GLY A 288 -10.97 -6.91 -20.67
C GLY A 288 -10.21 -8.11 -20.10
N ASP A 289 -8.96 -8.33 -20.50
CA ASP A 289 -8.16 -9.44 -19.99
C ASP A 289 -7.95 -9.33 -18.47
N CYS A 290 -8.02 -10.48 -17.81
CA CYS A 290 -7.76 -10.63 -16.39
C CYS A 290 -6.51 -11.47 -16.15
N TYR A 291 -5.67 -11.08 -15.21
CA TYR A 291 -4.58 -11.94 -14.74
C TYR A 291 -4.57 -12.05 -13.22
N PHE A 292 -4.04 -13.17 -12.72
CA PHE A 292 -4.04 -13.54 -11.32
C PHE A 292 -2.63 -13.93 -10.90
N MET A 293 -2.20 -13.37 -9.77
CA MET A 293 -0.99 -13.78 -9.06
C MET A 293 -1.43 -14.62 -7.88
N LEU A 294 -1.17 -15.92 -7.93
CA LEU A 294 -1.62 -16.86 -6.90
C LEU A 294 -0.52 -17.15 -5.87
N ASP A 295 -0.93 -17.48 -4.66
CA ASP A 295 -0.07 -17.97 -3.57
C ASP A 295 1.18 -17.10 -3.34
N ASP A 296 2.36 -17.69 -3.35
CA ASP A 296 3.62 -16.99 -3.11
C ASP A 296 4.21 -16.30 -4.37
N LEU A 297 3.47 -16.21 -5.49
CA LEU A 297 3.99 -15.61 -6.72
C LEU A 297 4.48 -14.17 -6.47
N ASN A 298 3.70 -13.35 -5.75
CA ASN A 298 4.09 -11.99 -5.42
C ASN A 298 5.33 -11.92 -4.50
N ALA A 299 5.65 -12.98 -3.73
CA ALA A 299 6.84 -13.01 -2.88
C ALA A 299 8.08 -13.52 -3.63
N THR A 300 7.90 -14.51 -4.50
CA THR A 300 8.97 -15.18 -5.25
C THR A 300 9.35 -14.44 -6.53
N HIS A 301 8.40 -13.71 -7.13
CA HIS A 301 8.57 -12.98 -8.38
C HIS A 301 8.35 -11.49 -8.19
N GLN A 302 8.97 -10.71 -9.07
CA GLN A 302 8.67 -9.30 -9.25
C GLN A 302 7.84 -9.14 -10.51
N HIS A 303 6.98 -8.13 -10.53
CA HIS A 303 6.23 -7.77 -11.71
C HIS A 303 6.40 -6.27 -12.04
N CYS A 304 6.22 -5.94 -13.31
CA CYS A 304 6.18 -4.57 -13.81
C CYS A 304 5.01 -4.40 -14.79
N VAL A 305 4.64 -3.15 -15.06
CA VAL A 305 3.62 -2.82 -16.06
C VAL A 305 4.30 -2.10 -17.20
N LEU A 306 4.27 -2.70 -18.38
CA LEU A 306 4.86 -2.16 -19.60
C LEU A 306 3.77 -1.36 -20.33
N ALA A 307 4.10 -0.12 -20.66
CA ALA A 307 3.16 0.80 -21.29
C ALA A 307 3.02 0.48 -22.78
N GLY A 308 1.78 0.39 -23.23
CA GLY A 308 1.41 0.51 -24.65
C GLY A 308 1.22 1.97 -25.06
N LEU A 309 0.57 2.19 -26.21
CA LEU A 309 0.20 3.52 -26.70
C LEU A 309 -1.13 4.06 -26.14
N PRO A 310 -2.24 3.30 -26.14
CA PRO A 310 -3.51 3.86 -25.74
C PRO A 310 -3.56 4.12 -24.23
N PRO A 311 -4.46 5.00 -23.75
CA PRO A 311 -4.76 5.07 -22.31
C PRO A 311 -5.24 3.72 -21.80
N ARG A 312 -4.93 3.41 -20.53
CA ARG A 312 -5.33 2.15 -19.92
C ARG A 312 -5.74 2.31 -18.48
N PHE A 313 -6.82 1.65 -18.13
CA PHE A 313 -7.26 1.40 -16.76
C PHE A 313 -6.88 -0.01 -16.30
N SER A 314 -6.77 -0.19 -15.00
CA SER A 314 -6.82 -1.53 -14.39
C SER A 314 -7.43 -1.45 -13.00
N SER A 315 -8.11 -2.51 -12.57
CA SER A 315 -8.57 -2.72 -11.20
C SER A 315 -7.75 -3.85 -10.58
N THR A 316 -6.92 -3.55 -9.57
CA THR A 316 -6.05 -4.54 -8.90
C THR A 316 -6.61 -4.90 -7.52
N HIS A 317 -7.33 -6.02 -7.45
CA HIS A 317 -8.01 -6.54 -6.26
C HIS A 317 -7.04 -7.26 -5.34
N ARG A 318 -7.11 -6.95 -4.04
CA ARG A 318 -6.08 -7.30 -3.05
C ARG A 318 -6.72 -7.72 -1.74
N VAL A 319 -6.06 -8.63 -1.04
CA VAL A 319 -6.29 -8.87 0.39
C VAL A 319 -5.26 -8.02 1.14
N ALA A 320 -5.59 -6.76 1.37
CA ALA A 320 -4.74 -5.85 2.13
C ALA A 320 -4.55 -6.37 3.55
N GLU A 321 -3.32 -6.37 4.07
CA GLU A 321 -3.07 -6.72 5.46
C GLU A 321 -3.50 -5.55 6.37
N CYS A 322 -4.72 -5.61 6.86
CA CYS A 322 -5.35 -4.51 7.57
C CYS A 322 -5.48 -4.76 9.09
N SER A 323 -4.75 -5.71 9.69
CA SER A 323 -4.80 -5.93 11.16
C SER A 323 -4.56 -4.65 11.99
N THR A 324 -3.74 -3.74 11.46
CA THR A 324 -3.47 -2.40 12.03
C THR A 324 -3.91 -1.25 11.10
N GLY A 325 -4.70 -1.58 10.08
CA GLY A 325 -5.03 -0.70 8.95
C GLY A 325 -6.51 -0.35 8.81
N THR A 326 -7.33 -0.59 9.83
CA THR A 326 -8.77 -0.28 9.82
C THR A 326 -9.15 0.84 10.80
N LEU A 327 -10.21 1.58 10.48
CA LEU A 327 -10.74 2.63 11.34
C LEU A 327 -11.08 2.09 12.73
N ASP A 328 -11.74 0.93 12.81
CA ASP A 328 -12.13 0.30 14.07
C ASP A 328 -10.91 -0.01 14.94
N TYR A 329 -9.84 -0.53 14.33
CA TYR A 329 -8.57 -0.78 15.02
C TYR A 329 -8.04 0.51 15.66
N ILE A 330 -7.87 1.59 14.88
CA ILE A 330 -7.26 2.81 15.43
C ILE A 330 -8.18 3.50 16.45
N LEU A 331 -9.50 3.43 16.29
CA LEU A 331 -10.44 3.95 17.29
C LEU A 331 -10.31 3.17 18.60
N GLN A 332 -10.21 1.83 18.55
CA GLN A 332 -9.98 1.00 19.73
C GLN A 332 -8.64 1.31 20.41
N ARG A 333 -7.56 1.50 19.62
CA ARG A 333 -6.26 1.93 20.13
C ARG A 333 -6.37 3.28 20.82
N CYS A 334 -7.01 4.26 20.20
CA CYS A 334 -7.18 5.57 20.80
C CYS A 334 -8.02 5.52 22.08
N GLN A 335 -9.09 4.71 22.10
CA GLN A 335 -9.89 4.48 23.31
C GLN A 335 -9.04 3.89 24.44
N LEU A 336 -8.20 2.89 24.14
CA LEU A 336 -7.28 2.29 25.10
C LEU A 336 -6.34 3.33 25.73
N ALA A 337 -5.69 4.17 24.93
CA ALA A 337 -4.83 5.23 25.45
C ALA A 337 -5.60 6.23 26.34
N LEU A 338 -6.82 6.59 25.93
CA LEU A 338 -7.66 7.53 26.69
C LEU A 338 -8.26 6.94 27.97
N GLN A 339 -8.15 5.63 28.21
CA GLN A 339 -8.55 5.05 29.50
C GLN A 339 -7.72 5.61 30.66
N ASN A 340 -6.46 5.98 30.41
CA ASN A 340 -5.57 6.57 31.43
C ASN A 340 -5.85 8.06 31.69
N VAL A 341 -6.71 8.69 30.89
CA VAL A 341 -7.06 10.10 31.02
C VAL A 341 -8.22 10.23 32.02
N GLY A 342 -7.98 10.92 33.13
CA GLY A 342 -8.95 11.21 34.19
C GLY A 342 -9.69 12.53 33.99
N ASP A 343 -10.27 13.04 35.07
CA ASP A 343 -11.04 14.29 35.04
C ASP A 343 -10.13 15.52 34.87
N VAL A 344 -10.73 16.59 34.36
CA VAL A 344 -10.07 17.91 34.26
C VAL A 344 -9.84 18.42 35.68
N THR A 345 -8.62 18.84 35.98
CA THR A 345 -8.24 19.41 37.28
C THR A 345 -8.71 20.85 37.40
N ASP A 346 -8.80 21.36 38.64
CA ASP A 346 -9.15 22.77 38.91
C ASP A 346 -8.23 23.80 38.21
N SER A 347 -7.02 23.36 37.84
CA SER A 347 -6.03 24.14 37.08
C SER A 347 -6.22 24.10 35.56
N GLY A 348 -7.27 23.44 35.04
CA GLY A 348 -7.52 23.24 33.62
C GLY A 348 -6.62 22.19 32.95
N GLY A 349 -5.81 21.47 33.73
CA GLY A 349 -5.04 20.30 33.28
C GLY A 349 -5.88 19.03 33.30
N VAL A 350 -5.26 17.88 32.98
CA VAL A 350 -5.94 16.57 33.11
C VAL A 350 -5.13 15.66 34.03
N ALA A 351 -5.80 15.08 35.02
CA ALA A 351 -5.21 14.09 35.90
C ALA A 351 -5.06 12.75 35.18
N LEU A 352 -3.90 12.11 35.26
CA LEU A 352 -3.69 10.75 34.76
C LEU A 352 -4.04 9.74 35.85
N LYS A 353 -4.73 8.65 35.47
CA LYS A 353 -5.15 7.61 36.43
C LYS A 353 -3.99 6.73 36.89
N SER A 354 -2.99 6.53 36.03
CA SER A 354 -1.79 5.74 36.31
C SER A 354 -0.55 6.44 35.74
N LEU A 355 0.52 6.42 36.53
CA LEU A 355 1.87 6.87 36.16
C LEU A 355 2.82 5.68 35.96
N GLU A 356 2.28 4.47 35.82
CA GLU A 356 3.09 3.28 35.57
C GLU A 356 3.82 3.40 34.21
N PRO A 357 5.15 3.15 34.15
CA PRO A 357 5.95 3.27 32.93
C PRO A 357 5.35 2.58 31.70
N ALA A 358 4.80 1.37 31.86
CA ALA A 358 4.21 0.63 30.76
C ALA A 358 2.96 1.32 30.17
N VAL A 359 2.11 1.88 31.04
CA VAL A 359 0.89 2.60 30.65
C VAL A 359 1.23 3.91 29.95
N LEU A 360 2.19 4.67 30.50
CA LEU A 360 2.66 5.92 29.90
C LEU A 360 3.26 5.67 28.51
N LYS A 361 4.14 4.67 28.40
CA LYS A 361 4.74 4.27 27.13
C LYS A 361 3.69 3.90 26.09
N GLN A 362 2.71 3.06 26.46
CA GLN A 362 1.63 2.65 25.55
C GLN A 362 0.79 3.83 25.08
N GLY A 363 0.46 4.77 25.97
CA GLY A 363 -0.27 5.99 25.61
C GLY A 363 0.48 6.83 24.57
N GLU A 364 1.78 7.05 24.78
CA GLU A 364 2.62 7.85 23.88
C GLU A 364 2.89 7.14 22.53
N GLU A 365 2.96 5.82 22.50
CA GLU A 365 3.06 5.01 21.27
C GLU A 365 1.78 5.11 20.43
N ILE A 366 0.60 4.97 21.06
CA ILE A 366 -0.70 5.13 20.39
C ILE A 366 -0.87 6.57 19.88
N HIS A 367 -0.42 7.55 20.66
CA HIS A 367 -0.44 8.95 20.27
C HIS A 367 0.37 9.18 18.97
N ASN A 368 1.55 8.59 18.87
CA ASN A 368 2.32 8.62 17.63
C ASN A 368 1.61 7.89 16.48
N GLU A 369 1.02 6.74 16.76
CA GLU A 369 0.33 5.93 15.77
C GLU A 369 -0.81 6.72 15.10
N VAL A 370 -1.74 7.31 15.87
CA VAL A 370 -2.83 8.12 15.31
C VAL A 370 -2.31 9.38 14.59
N GLU A 371 -1.24 10.00 15.08
CA GLU A 371 -0.68 11.19 14.43
C GLU A 371 -0.06 10.87 13.06
N PHE A 372 0.80 9.86 12.97
CA PHE A 372 1.65 9.62 11.80
C PHE A 372 1.13 8.57 10.84
N GLU A 373 0.38 7.59 11.31
CA GLU A 373 -0.18 6.54 10.45
C GLU A 373 -1.59 6.87 9.95
N TRP A 374 -2.27 7.84 10.55
CA TRP A 374 -3.65 8.22 10.22
C TRP A 374 -3.78 9.68 9.82
N LEU A 375 -3.66 10.62 10.77
CA LEU A 375 -3.95 12.04 10.53
C LEU A 375 -3.04 12.64 9.46
N ARG A 376 -1.72 12.54 9.63
CA ARG A 376 -0.77 13.11 8.67
C ARG A 376 -0.82 12.40 7.32
N GLN A 377 -1.04 11.09 7.29
CA GLN A 377 -1.24 10.34 6.04
C GLN A 377 -2.48 10.84 5.27
N PHE A 378 -3.59 11.06 5.97
CA PHE A 378 -4.84 11.52 5.37
C PHE A 378 -4.70 12.95 4.85
N TRP A 379 -4.27 13.88 5.69
CA TRP A 379 -4.18 15.30 5.34
C TRP A 379 -3.08 15.61 4.32
N PHE A 380 -2.02 14.79 4.27
CA PHE A 380 -1.00 14.88 3.22
C PHE A 380 -1.54 14.64 1.82
N GLN A 381 -2.68 13.95 1.69
CA GLN A 381 -3.34 13.70 0.41
C GLN A 381 -4.31 14.81 0.01
N GLY A 382 -4.37 15.94 0.74
CA GLY A 382 -5.18 17.09 0.40
C GLY A 382 -6.68 16.81 0.46
N SER A 383 -7.41 17.14 -0.61
CA SER A 383 -8.84 16.83 -0.72
C SER A 383 -9.13 15.52 -1.46
N ARG A 384 -8.11 14.78 -1.89
CA ARG A 384 -8.28 13.56 -2.73
C ARG A 384 -9.19 12.51 -2.09
N PRO A 385 -9.04 12.13 -0.80
CA PRO A 385 -9.93 11.12 -0.20
C PRO A 385 -11.40 11.57 -0.14
N ARG A 386 -11.65 12.88 -0.31
CA ARG A 386 -12.96 13.52 -0.32
C ARG A 386 -13.52 13.75 -1.72
N LYS A 387 -12.83 13.32 -2.80
CA LYS A 387 -13.33 13.52 -4.17
C LYS A 387 -14.54 12.65 -4.50
N CYS A 388 -14.59 11.44 -3.96
CA CYS A 388 -15.67 10.50 -4.20
C CYS A 388 -16.80 10.59 -3.16
N THR A 389 -16.42 10.81 -1.90
CA THR A 389 -17.25 10.60 -0.72
C THR A 389 -16.71 11.41 0.46
N ASP A 390 -17.58 11.82 1.37
CA ASP A 390 -17.23 12.45 2.64
C ASP A 390 -17.06 11.44 3.79
N TRP A 391 -17.10 10.13 3.51
CA TRP A 391 -17.10 9.07 4.52
C TRP A 391 -16.00 9.21 5.58
N TRP A 392 -14.79 9.62 5.18
CA TRP A 392 -13.65 9.80 6.11
C TRP A 392 -13.65 11.12 6.88
N CYS A 393 -14.53 12.08 6.57
CA CYS A 393 -14.54 13.40 7.21
C CYS A 393 -14.85 13.31 8.72
N GLU A 394 -15.92 12.63 9.10
CA GLU A 394 -16.32 12.46 10.51
C GLU A 394 -15.33 11.55 11.27
N PRO A 395 -14.90 10.39 10.73
CA PRO A 395 -13.83 9.60 11.32
C PRO A 395 -12.54 10.38 11.59
N MET A 396 -12.08 11.18 10.63
CA MET A 396 -10.83 11.95 10.80
C MET A 396 -10.99 13.09 11.81
N ALA A 397 -12.15 13.74 11.86
CA ALA A 397 -12.44 14.72 12.90
C ALA A 397 -12.43 14.09 14.30
N ARG A 398 -13.01 12.88 14.44
CA ARG A 398 -13.00 12.12 15.69
C ARG A 398 -11.59 11.70 16.09
N LEU A 399 -10.78 11.21 15.16
CA LEU A 399 -9.38 10.85 15.41
C LEU A 399 -8.55 12.08 15.83
N GLU A 400 -8.78 13.23 15.21
CA GLU A 400 -8.10 14.49 15.57
C GLU A 400 -8.50 14.97 16.97
N GLU A 401 -9.76 14.83 17.37
CA GLU A 401 -10.19 15.15 18.74
C GLU A 401 -9.60 14.19 19.77
N MET A 402 -9.55 12.89 19.48
CA MET A 402 -8.90 11.91 20.35
C MET A 402 -7.39 12.17 20.46
N TRP A 403 -6.73 12.51 19.34
CA TRP A 403 -5.32 12.93 19.30
C TRP A 403 -5.09 14.20 20.14
N ARG A 404 -5.96 15.21 20.05
CA ARG A 404 -5.85 16.44 20.86
C ARG A 404 -5.92 16.13 22.36
N ARG A 405 -6.79 15.21 22.77
CA ARG A 405 -6.84 14.73 24.16
C ARG A 405 -5.55 14.02 24.58
N MET A 406 -4.85 13.36 23.66
CA MET A 406 -3.54 12.76 23.93
C MET A 406 -2.43 13.80 24.05
N GLU A 407 -2.47 14.93 23.32
CA GLU A 407 -1.57 16.08 23.55
C GLU A 407 -1.74 16.62 24.99
N VAL A 408 -2.98 16.71 25.48
CA VAL A 408 -3.26 17.08 26.88
C VAL A 408 -2.72 16.03 27.85
N ALA A 409 -2.86 14.74 27.53
CA ALA A 409 -2.29 13.67 28.34
C ALA A 409 -0.76 13.72 28.41
N THR A 410 -0.07 13.95 27.28
CA THR A 410 1.38 14.15 27.24
C THR A 410 1.79 15.34 28.10
N ASN A 411 1.05 16.45 28.05
CA ASN A 411 1.30 17.59 28.93
C ASN A 411 1.16 17.23 30.42
N GLY A 412 0.14 16.45 30.78
CA GLY A 412 -0.05 15.93 32.14
C GLY A 412 1.14 15.07 32.61
N VAL A 413 1.68 14.21 31.75
CA VAL A 413 2.91 13.44 32.06
C VAL A 413 4.09 14.39 32.33
N LEU A 414 4.27 15.41 31.50
CA LEU A 414 5.38 16.37 31.66
C LEU A 414 5.24 17.20 32.94
N GLN A 415 4.02 17.57 33.34
CA GLN A 415 3.76 18.23 34.62
C GLN A 415 4.14 17.34 35.79
N GLU A 416 3.78 16.05 35.76
CA GLU A 416 4.17 15.08 36.80
C GLU A 416 5.68 14.84 36.86
N VAL A 417 6.37 14.83 35.71
CA VAL A 417 7.84 14.74 35.67
C VAL A 417 8.50 15.98 36.31
N ARG A 418 7.91 17.16 36.11
CA ARG A 418 8.41 18.45 36.66
C ARG A 418 7.96 18.74 38.09
N ARG A 419 7.04 17.94 38.64
CA ARG A 419 6.47 18.20 39.95
C ARG A 419 7.53 18.08 41.04
N GLU A 420 7.63 19.12 41.86
CA GLU A 420 8.50 19.12 43.04
C GLU A 420 8.11 17.98 44.00
N GLY A 421 9.12 17.34 44.61
CA GLY A 421 8.90 16.26 45.57
C GLY A 421 8.66 14.88 44.96
N VAL A 422 8.59 14.72 43.62
CA VAL A 422 8.56 13.39 43.00
C VAL A 422 9.91 12.69 43.18
N PRO A 423 9.94 11.45 43.74
CA PRO A 423 11.18 10.69 43.90
C PRO A 423 11.94 10.52 42.59
N VAL A 424 13.26 10.74 42.62
CA VAL A 424 14.12 10.69 41.42
C VAL A 424 13.98 9.36 40.66
N GLY A 425 13.92 8.23 41.37
CA GLY A 425 13.72 6.91 40.75
C GLY A 425 12.40 6.81 39.97
N GLN A 426 11.31 7.34 40.53
CA GLN A 426 10.00 7.38 39.85
C GLN A 426 10.02 8.33 38.65
N ARG A 427 10.64 9.51 38.81
CA ARG A 427 10.83 10.48 37.71
C ARG A 427 11.60 9.84 36.55
N ASN A 428 12.75 9.25 36.83
CA ASN A 428 13.60 8.62 35.81
C ASN A 428 12.89 7.45 35.11
N ALA A 429 12.07 6.69 35.83
CA ALA A 429 11.25 5.64 35.23
C ALA A 429 10.21 6.19 34.25
N MET A 430 9.51 7.28 34.62
CA MET A 430 8.56 7.95 33.71
C MET A 430 9.27 8.51 32.47
N VAL A 431 10.40 9.21 32.66
CA VAL A 431 11.16 9.80 31.54
C VAL A 431 11.68 8.70 30.60
N THR A 432 12.24 7.63 31.15
CA THR A 432 12.72 6.47 30.36
C THR A 432 11.61 5.85 29.53
N ALA A 433 10.39 5.78 30.06
CA ALA A 433 9.24 5.20 29.38
C ALA A 433 8.80 5.98 28.14
N ILE A 434 8.85 7.32 28.20
CA ILE A 434 8.25 8.21 27.17
C ILE A 434 9.26 8.81 26.19
N LEU A 435 10.54 8.88 26.58
CA LEU A 435 11.55 9.65 25.83
C LEU A 435 11.73 9.15 24.38
N ALA A 436 11.65 7.84 24.17
CA ALA A 436 11.74 7.25 22.82
C ALA A 436 10.57 7.73 21.94
N SER A 437 9.34 7.68 22.44
CA SER A 437 8.14 8.10 21.73
C SER A 437 8.16 9.60 21.42
N LEU A 438 8.58 10.46 22.35
CA LEU A 438 8.70 11.91 22.13
C LEU A 438 9.81 12.25 21.13
N THR A 439 10.94 11.54 21.19
CA THR A 439 12.02 11.70 20.21
C THR A 439 11.56 11.31 18.79
N ALA A 440 10.83 10.20 18.68
CA ALA A 440 10.23 9.77 17.42
C ALA A 440 9.21 10.78 16.91
N ARG A 441 8.31 11.27 17.78
CA ARG A 441 7.31 12.29 17.45
C ARG A 441 7.96 13.55 16.87
N GLN A 442 8.99 14.06 17.52
CA GLN A 442 9.73 15.23 17.05
C GLN A 442 10.37 14.99 15.67
N THR A 443 10.97 13.83 15.48
CA THR A 443 11.64 13.48 14.22
C THR A 443 10.62 13.37 13.09
N LEU A 444 9.51 12.69 13.33
CA LEU A 444 8.45 12.48 12.35
C LEU A 444 7.69 13.79 12.04
N ARG A 445 7.41 14.66 13.03
CA ARG A 445 6.82 15.99 12.79
C ARG A 445 7.67 16.81 11.82
N ARG A 446 8.99 16.85 12.02
CA ARG A 446 9.93 17.51 11.10
C ARG A 446 9.91 16.88 9.70
N GLU A 447 9.93 15.56 9.62
CA GLU A 447 9.91 14.83 8.34
C GLU A 447 8.63 15.11 7.54
N TRP A 448 7.46 15.03 8.19
CA TRP A 448 6.17 15.31 7.56
C TRP A 448 6.02 16.77 7.16
N HIS A 449 6.45 17.70 8.01
CA HIS A 449 6.46 19.12 7.69
C HIS A 449 7.32 19.41 6.44
N ALA A 450 8.53 18.85 6.37
CA ALA A 450 9.39 18.96 5.20
C ALA A 450 8.77 18.31 3.95
N ARG A 451 8.13 17.14 4.10
CA ARG A 451 7.44 16.43 3.00
C ARG A 451 6.31 17.27 2.40
N CYS A 452 5.48 17.89 3.25
CA CYS A 452 4.39 18.79 2.84
C CYS A 452 4.90 20.01 2.07
N GLN A 453 6.14 20.44 2.33
CA GLN A 453 6.75 21.62 1.71
C GLN A 453 7.74 21.26 0.58
N SER A 454 7.83 20.00 0.18
CA SER A 454 8.73 19.58 -0.90
C SER A 454 8.38 20.28 -2.23
N ARG A 455 9.37 20.37 -3.14
CA ARG A 455 9.14 20.96 -4.48
C ARG A 455 8.04 20.19 -5.24
N ALA A 456 8.04 18.86 -5.12
CA ALA A 456 7.01 18.01 -5.73
C ALA A 456 5.63 18.30 -5.14
N ALA A 457 5.50 18.42 -3.82
CA ALA A 457 4.25 18.80 -3.16
C ALA A 457 3.73 20.16 -3.65
N ARG A 458 4.60 21.17 -3.73
CA ARG A 458 4.22 22.52 -4.19
C ARG A 458 3.80 22.60 -5.66
N SER A 459 4.19 21.62 -6.48
CA SER A 459 3.79 21.55 -7.89
C SER A 459 2.40 20.93 -8.11
N LEU A 460 1.79 20.39 -7.06
CA LEU A 460 0.46 19.78 -7.16
C LEU A 460 -0.65 20.84 -7.31
N PRO A 461 -1.75 20.50 -8.01
CA PRO A 461 -2.97 21.31 -8.06
C PRO A 461 -3.50 21.65 -6.67
N ALA A 462 -4.20 22.78 -6.52
CA ALA A 462 -4.68 23.28 -5.24
C ALA A 462 -5.53 22.29 -4.44
N ASP A 463 -6.37 21.50 -5.12
CA ASP A 463 -7.20 20.45 -4.53
C ASP A 463 -6.41 19.20 -4.10
N GLN A 464 -5.16 19.07 -4.54
CA GLN A 464 -4.26 17.96 -4.20
C GLN A 464 -3.08 18.40 -3.33
N GLN A 465 -3.01 19.68 -2.95
CA GLN A 465 -1.91 20.17 -2.13
C GLN A 465 -1.90 19.48 -0.75
N PRO A 466 -0.75 18.92 -0.32
CA PRO A 466 -0.63 18.35 1.00
C PRO A 466 -0.92 19.36 2.10
N GLN A 467 -1.74 18.97 3.07
CA GLN A 467 -2.01 19.76 4.26
C GLN A 467 -1.17 19.22 5.41
N CYS A 468 -0.27 20.06 5.95
CA CYS A 468 0.46 19.72 7.16
C CYS A 468 -0.49 19.85 8.37
N ARG A 469 -1.30 18.84 8.62
CA ARG A 469 -2.31 18.83 9.69
C ARG A 469 -2.20 17.54 10.52
N PRO A 470 -2.29 17.62 11.86
CA PRO A 470 -2.39 18.84 12.67
C PRO A 470 -1.07 19.66 12.71
N TYR A 471 -1.21 20.98 12.79
CA TYR A 471 -0.12 21.96 12.92
C TYR A 471 -0.65 23.22 13.63
N TRP A 472 0.19 23.85 14.44
CA TRP A 472 -0.13 25.07 15.17
C TRP A 472 1.17 25.84 15.44
N GLU A 473 1.02 27.16 15.60
CA GLU A 473 2.13 28.05 15.96
C GLU A 473 2.38 28.02 17.48
N LYS A 474 3.56 28.48 17.90
CA LYS A 474 3.99 28.42 19.31
C LYS A 474 3.06 29.16 20.27
N GLU A 475 2.41 30.22 19.78
CA GLU A 475 1.53 31.10 20.55
C GLU A 475 0.06 30.64 20.57
N ASP A 476 -0.27 29.49 19.97
CA ASP A 476 -1.66 29.00 19.93
C ASP A 476 -2.13 28.54 21.32
N PRO A 477 -3.06 29.27 21.97
CA PRO A 477 -3.51 28.95 23.33
C PRO A 477 -4.42 27.72 23.39
N SER A 478 -4.89 27.21 22.24
CA SER A 478 -5.75 26.03 22.18
C SER A 478 -4.97 24.72 22.32
N MET A 479 -3.64 24.77 22.22
CA MET A 479 -2.77 23.60 22.28
C MET A 479 -1.89 23.63 23.53
N PRO A 480 -1.82 22.54 24.32
CA PRO A 480 -1.11 22.52 25.61
C PRO A 480 0.41 22.39 25.47
N LEU A 481 0.89 21.97 24.31
CA LEU A 481 2.31 21.74 24.01
C LEU A 481 2.69 22.43 22.69
N PRO A 482 3.96 22.82 22.51
CA PRO A 482 4.43 23.31 21.22
C PRO A 482 4.43 22.17 20.18
N PHE A 483 4.22 22.52 18.91
CA PHE A 483 4.40 21.58 17.81
C PHE A 483 5.84 21.03 17.77
N ASP A 484 6.82 21.92 17.93
CA ASP A 484 8.24 21.59 18.03
C ASP A 484 8.60 21.18 19.48
N LEU A 485 8.93 19.90 19.66
CA LEU A 485 9.27 19.29 20.94
C LEU A 485 10.79 19.27 21.23
N THR A 486 11.60 20.03 20.49
CA THR A 486 13.08 20.02 20.64
C THR A 486 13.53 20.33 22.06
N ASP A 487 12.98 21.39 22.65
CA ASP A 487 13.36 21.83 24.00
C ASP A 487 12.88 20.82 25.04
N VAL A 488 11.65 20.32 24.90
CA VAL A 488 11.06 19.28 25.77
C VAL A 488 11.92 18.01 25.76
N VAL A 489 12.28 17.51 24.58
CA VAL A 489 13.11 16.30 24.46
C VAL A 489 14.50 16.53 25.04
N SER A 490 15.07 17.73 24.90
CA SER A 490 16.39 18.07 25.44
C SER A 490 16.37 18.17 26.96
N GLU A 491 15.35 18.80 27.54
CA GLU A 491 15.11 18.88 28.98
C GLU A 491 15.01 17.47 29.60
N LEU A 492 14.17 16.60 29.04
CA LEU A 492 13.99 15.24 29.52
C LEU A 492 15.29 14.41 29.46
N ARG A 493 16.11 14.59 28.43
CA ARG A 493 17.44 13.96 28.35
C ARG A 493 18.37 14.49 29.45
N GLY A 494 18.32 15.79 29.73
CA GLY A 494 19.07 16.41 30.82
C GLY A 494 18.75 15.76 32.17
N LEU A 495 17.46 15.56 32.47
CA LEU A 495 17.02 14.95 33.73
C LEU A 495 17.56 13.53 33.95
N LEU A 496 17.74 12.73 32.89
CA LEU A 496 18.32 11.39 33.00
C LEU A 496 19.85 11.38 33.21
N LEU A 497 20.51 12.51 32.95
CA LEU A 497 21.97 12.67 33.08
C LEU A 497 22.37 13.35 34.39
N GLU A 498 21.40 13.81 35.19
CA GLU A 498 21.68 14.35 36.53
C GLU A 498 22.27 13.26 37.43
N PRO A 499 23.41 13.51 38.10
CA PRO A 499 23.99 12.54 39.02
C PRO A 499 23.00 12.27 40.16
N THR A 500 22.65 10.99 40.37
CA THR A 500 21.91 10.59 41.58
C THR A 500 22.75 10.95 42.80
N PRO A 501 22.21 11.72 43.77
CA PRO A 501 22.94 12.13 44.97
C PRO A 501 23.37 10.96 45.85
#